data_AF-A0A525CLC2-F1
#
_entry.id   AF-A0A525CLC2-F1
#
_cell.length_a   1.000
_cell.length_b   1.000
_cell.length_c   1.000
_cell.angle_alpha   90.00
_cell.angle_beta   90.00
_cell.angle_gamma   90.00
#
_symmetry.space_group_name_H-M   'P 1'
#
loop_
_entity.id
_entity.type
_entity.pdbx_description
1 polymer ?
#
loop_
_entity_poly.entity_id
_entity_poly.type
_entity_poly.pdbx_seq_one_letter_code
_entity_poly.pdbx_strand_id
1 'polypeptide(L)'
;MNKSSATNAIALAILIASFYCPYYPEQLFSIGVFALAGAITNWLAVYMLFEKIPLLYGSGVIPNRFEEFKGAIKNLVMEQFFSKENVEQFFNAEKSGDINFDSVIEAIDFEKLFENLVDAIMTSSFGNMLGMFGGRDALGPLKEPVIEKLKIAFHDMAQSDAVVEALKKKFSAGIASKDVVGQIENIVDKRLDELTPQHVKEIVQKMIRTHLGWLVVWGGVFGGLIGLAFNLVEIYV
;
A
#
# COMPACT_ATOMS: atom_id res chain seq x y z
N MET A 1 -8.38 18.60 27.66
CA MET A 1 -7.41 19.70 27.79
C MET A 1 -6.09 19.24 27.19
N ASN A 2 -5.48 20.01 26.29
CA ASN A 2 -4.22 19.61 25.66
C ASN A 2 -3.12 19.63 26.74
N LYS A 3 -2.36 18.54 26.91
CA LYS A 3 -1.38 18.38 28.02
C LYS A 3 -0.40 19.55 28.09
N SER A 4 0.04 20.02 26.92
CA SER A 4 0.93 21.18 26.78
C SER A 4 0.32 22.48 27.33
N SER A 5 -0.95 22.77 27.04
CA SER A 5 -1.62 23.98 27.54
C SER A 5 -1.77 23.94 29.07
N ALA A 6 -2.01 22.76 29.64
CA ALA A 6 -2.07 22.57 31.08
C ALA A 6 -0.71 22.84 31.74
N THR A 7 0.38 22.28 31.19
CA THR A 7 1.74 22.51 31.73
C THR A 7 2.14 23.97 31.67
N ASN A 8 1.91 24.65 30.54
CA ASN A 8 2.21 26.08 30.41
C ASN A 8 1.41 26.92 31.42
N ALA A 9 0.12 26.61 31.59
CA ALA A 9 -0.72 27.31 32.56
C ALA A 9 -0.26 27.08 34.01
N ILE A 10 0.14 25.85 34.37
CA ILE A 10 0.66 25.54 35.70
C ILE A 10 2.00 26.24 35.95
N ALA A 11 2.93 26.21 34.99
CA ALA A 11 4.21 26.90 35.12
C ALA A 11 4.03 28.42 35.28
N LEU A 12 3.12 29.01 34.49
CA LEU A 12 2.75 30.42 34.61
C LEU A 12 2.11 30.73 35.97
N ALA A 13 1.22 29.86 36.46
CA ALA A 13 0.60 30.03 37.77
C ALA A 13 1.64 29.97 38.92
N ILE A 14 2.63 29.07 38.84
CA ILE A 14 3.74 29.00 39.81
C ILE A 14 4.56 30.30 39.76
N LEU A 15 4.86 30.80 38.57
CA LEU A 15 5.58 32.07 38.39
C LEU A 15 4.79 33.24 38.99
N ILE A 16 3.48 33.34 38.73
CA ILE A 16 2.64 34.40 39.31
C ILE A 16 2.58 34.27 40.84
N ALA A 17 2.42 33.05 41.36
CA ALA A 17 2.36 32.79 42.79
C ALA A 17 3.65 33.21 43.53
N SER A 18 4.80 33.18 42.86
CA SER A 18 6.07 33.65 43.45
C SER A 18 6.05 35.11 43.91
N PHE A 19 5.25 35.97 43.28
CA PHE A 19 5.13 37.39 43.64
C PHE A 19 4.23 37.64 44.87
N TYR A 20 3.36 36.70 45.21
CA TYR A 20 2.38 36.84 46.29
C TYR A 20 2.64 35.91 47.47
N CYS A 21 3.48 34.88 47.28
CA CYS A 21 3.82 33.93 48.33
C CYS A 21 4.92 34.51 49.24
N PRO A 22 4.66 34.68 50.55
CA PRO A 22 5.66 35.18 51.49
C PRO A 22 6.73 34.14 51.86
N TYR A 23 6.52 32.87 51.51
CA TYR A 23 7.46 31.78 51.80
C TYR A 23 8.22 31.37 50.54
N TYR A 24 9.55 31.44 50.59
CA TYR A 24 10.48 31.02 49.51
C TYR A 24 10.19 31.67 48.13
N PRO A 25 10.08 33.01 48.04
CA PRO A 25 9.70 33.69 46.81
C PRO A 25 10.74 33.51 45.69
N GLU A 26 12.04 33.51 46.02
CA GLU A 26 13.13 33.35 45.04
C GLU A 26 13.16 31.95 44.42
N GLN A 27 12.95 30.92 45.24
CA GLN A 27 12.84 29.52 44.79
C GLN A 27 11.66 29.37 43.84
N LEU A 28 10.48 29.86 44.25
CA LEU A 28 9.25 29.79 43.45
C LEU A 28 9.40 30.55 42.13
N PHE A 29 10.04 31.71 42.15
CA PHE A 29 10.32 32.50 40.94
C PHE A 29 11.22 31.73 39.97
N SER A 30 12.35 31.20 40.47
CA SER A 30 13.29 30.42 39.65
C SER A 30 12.60 29.17 39.07
N ILE A 31 11.89 28.40 39.88
CA ILE A 31 11.11 27.23 39.42
C ILE A 31 10.12 27.65 38.34
N GLY A 32 9.35 28.72 38.56
CA GLY A 32 8.34 29.22 37.64
C GLY A 32 8.93 29.65 36.29
N VAL A 33 9.99 30.47 36.30
CA VAL A 33 10.63 30.97 35.07
C VAL A 33 11.25 29.83 34.27
N PHE A 34 12.02 28.95 34.91
CA PHE A 34 12.68 27.86 34.19
C PHE A 34 11.67 26.80 33.72
N ALA A 35 10.64 26.47 34.51
CA ALA A 35 9.56 25.59 34.07
C ALA A 35 8.79 26.17 32.89
N LEU A 36 8.48 27.47 32.93
CA LEU A 36 7.75 28.14 31.84
C LEU A 36 8.60 28.20 30.58
N ALA A 37 9.88 28.56 30.68
CA ALA A 37 10.81 28.58 29.56
C ALA A 37 10.98 27.20 28.92
N GLY A 38 11.13 26.14 29.73
CA GLY A 38 11.24 24.76 29.25
C GLY A 38 9.96 24.29 28.56
N ALA A 39 8.79 24.57 29.14
CA ALA A 39 7.51 24.18 28.56
C ALA A 39 7.20 24.95 27.26
N ILE A 40 7.44 26.27 27.21
CA ILE A 40 7.23 27.09 26.00
C ILE A 40 8.18 26.68 24.89
N THR A 41 9.48 26.53 25.18
CA THR A 41 10.48 26.17 24.17
C THR A 41 10.16 24.82 23.57
N ASN A 42 9.77 23.85 24.38
CA ASN A 42 9.41 22.56 23.86
C ASN A 42 8.06 22.56 23.11
N TRP A 43 7.09 23.38 23.54
CA TRP A 43 5.87 23.56 22.77
C TRP A 43 6.17 24.14 21.39
N LEU A 44 7.06 25.14 21.33
CA LEU A 44 7.53 25.72 20.07
C LEU A 44 8.25 24.67 19.21
N ALA A 45 9.08 23.82 19.82
CA ALA A 45 9.75 22.71 19.14
C ALA A 45 8.74 21.73 18.50
N VAL A 46 7.70 21.35 19.23
CA VAL A 46 6.63 20.50 18.69
C VAL A 46 5.87 21.23 17.58
N TYR A 47 5.60 22.52 17.73
CA TYR A 47 4.89 23.32 16.73
C TYR A 47 5.71 23.46 15.42
N MET A 48 7.02 23.75 15.52
CA MET A 48 7.91 23.89 14.37
C MET A 48 8.18 22.57 13.63
N LEU A 49 7.89 21.40 14.21
CA LEU A 49 7.94 20.15 13.45
C LEU A 49 6.88 20.10 12.35
N PHE A 50 5.70 20.66 12.62
CA PHE A 50 4.53 20.58 11.73
C PHE A 50 4.30 21.85 10.92
N GLU A 51 4.70 23.01 11.44
CA GLU A 51 4.46 24.32 10.82
C GLU A 51 5.76 25.01 10.47
N LYS A 52 5.77 25.68 9.31
CA LYS A 52 6.88 26.53 8.91
C LYS A 52 6.71 27.91 9.54
N ILE A 53 7.71 28.33 10.30
CA ILE A 53 7.69 29.59 11.04
C ILE A 53 8.72 30.53 10.40
N PRO A 54 8.33 31.75 9.99
CA PRO A 54 9.29 32.71 9.45
C PRO A 54 10.37 33.01 10.50
N LEU A 55 11.62 33.18 10.06
CA LEU A 55 12.80 33.48 10.88
C LEU A 55 13.35 32.33 11.75
N LEU A 56 12.65 31.20 11.87
CA LEU A 56 13.16 30.02 12.60
C LEU A 56 13.66 28.95 11.61
N TYR A 57 14.99 28.86 11.49
CA TYR A 57 15.64 27.80 10.73
C TYR A 57 15.30 26.42 11.30
N GLY A 58 15.07 25.45 10.42
CA GLY A 58 14.66 24.10 10.82
C GLY A 58 13.17 23.95 11.15
N SER A 59 12.35 24.99 10.96
CA SER A 59 10.89 24.87 11.06
C SER A 59 10.26 24.18 9.82
N GLY A 60 9.11 23.56 10.01
CA GLY A 60 8.41 22.78 9.00
C GLY A 60 9.11 21.46 8.63
N VAL A 61 9.77 20.78 9.57
CA VAL A 61 10.55 19.56 9.28
C VAL A 61 9.74 18.53 8.49
N ILE A 62 8.51 18.23 8.92
CA ILE A 62 7.65 17.23 8.27
C ILE A 62 7.25 17.66 6.84
N PRO A 63 6.64 18.84 6.62
CA PRO A 63 6.28 19.26 5.26
C PRO A 63 7.50 19.45 4.35
N ASN A 64 8.67 19.84 4.87
CA ASN A 64 9.89 19.98 4.07
C ASN A 64 10.47 18.64 3.61
N ARG A 65 10.15 17.54 4.30
CA ARG A 65 10.60 16.17 3.99
C ARG A 65 9.57 15.38 3.17
N PHE A 66 8.57 16.05 2.60
CA PHE A 66 7.43 15.41 1.93
C PHE A 66 7.85 14.39 0.85
N GLU A 67 8.83 14.71 0.01
CA GLU A 67 9.32 13.80 -1.04
C GLU A 67 9.97 12.53 -0.46
N GLU A 68 10.69 12.64 0.66
CA GLU A 68 11.26 11.49 1.35
C GLU A 68 10.15 10.59 1.90
N PHE A 69 9.08 11.18 2.47
CA PHE A 69 7.92 10.42 2.91
C PHE A 69 7.21 9.71 1.76
N LYS A 70 7.02 10.39 0.63
CA LYS A 70 6.41 9.82 -0.57
C LYS A 70 7.20 8.61 -1.07
N GLY A 71 8.54 8.73 -1.15
CA GLY A 71 9.43 7.64 -1.51
C GLY A 71 9.37 6.47 -0.52
N ALA A 72 9.36 6.75 0.78
CA ALA A 72 9.24 5.73 1.82
C ALA A 72 7.92 4.95 1.73
N ILE A 73 6.80 5.62 1.43
CA ILE A 73 5.51 4.96 1.23
C ILE A 73 5.56 4.09 -0.03
N LYS A 74 6.13 4.58 -1.14
CA LYS A 74 6.30 3.78 -2.36
C LYS A 74 7.06 2.50 -2.07
N ASN A 75 8.22 2.60 -1.42
CA ASN A 75 9.06 1.45 -1.10
C ASN A 75 8.32 0.48 -0.19
N LEU A 76 7.64 0.98 0.86
CA LEU A 76 6.86 0.13 1.73
C LEU A 76 5.78 -0.65 0.96
N VAL A 77 5.03 0.01 0.07
CA VAL A 77 3.98 -0.65 -0.71
C VAL A 77 4.57 -1.65 -1.71
N MET A 78 5.56 -1.24 -2.49
CA MET A 78 6.11 -2.05 -3.58
C MET A 78 6.99 -3.19 -3.07
N GLU A 79 7.83 -2.96 -2.06
CA GLU A 79 8.76 -3.99 -1.58
C GLU A 79 8.12 -4.93 -0.56
N GLN A 80 7.20 -4.46 0.28
CA GLN A 80 6.63 -5.30 1.35
C GLN A 80 5.34 -5.99 0.93
N PHE A 81 4.50 -5.36 0.10
CA PHE A 81 3.22 -5.93 -0.32
C PHE A 81 3.26 -6.50 -1.72
N PHE A 82 3.80 -5.74 -2.68
CA PHE A 82 3.77 -6.09 -4.11
C PHE A 82 5.14 -6.47 -4.68
N SER A 83 5.99 -7.09 -3.86
CA SER A 83 7.25 -7.66 -4.35
C SER A 83 6.96 -8.75 -5.39
N LYS A 84 7.91 -8.98 -6.29
CA LYS A 84 7.75 -10.01 -7.33
C LYS A 84 7.48 -11.36 -6.72
N GLU A 85 8.17 -11.67 -5.63
CA GLU A 85 8.07 -12.92 -4.88
C GLU A 85 6.67 -13.08 -4.27
N ASN A 86 6.13 -12.04 -3.64
CA ASN A 86 4.79 -12.10 -3.04
C ASN A 86 3.70 -12.27 -4.10
N VAL A 87 3.82 -11.54 -5.22
CA VAL A 87 2.86 -11.64 -6.32
C VAL A 87 2.95 -13.00 -7.00
N GLU A 88 4.16 -13.53 -7.23
CA GLU A 88 4.35 -14.87 -7.76
C GLU A 88 3.76 -15.94 -6.83
N GLN A 89 3.97 -15.82 -5.52
CA GLN A 89 3.40 -16.73 -4.53
C GLN A 89 1.87 -16.70 -4.57
N PHE A 90 1.26 -15.52 -4.67
CA PHE A 90 -0.19 -15.37 -4.79
C PHE A 90 -0.75 -16.09 -6.04
N PHE A 91 -0.16 -15.84 -7.22
CA PHE A 91 -0.60 -16.49 -8.45
C PHE A 91 -0.36 -18.00 -8.45
N ASN A 92 0.71 -18.47 -7.81
CA ASN A 92 0.98 -19.90 -7.69
C ASN A 92 0.01 -20.59 -6.72
N ALA A 93 -0.47 -19.88 -5.69
CA ALA A 93 -1.48 -20.39 -4.78
C ALA A 93 -2.84 -20.58 -5.50
N GLU A 94 -3.25 -19.62 -6.34
CA GLU A 94 -4.50 -19.72 -7.12
C GLU A 94 -4.45 -20.78 -8.23
N LYS A 95 -3.29 -20.99 -8.86
CA LYS A 95 -3.11 -22.01 -9.92
C LYS A 95 -3.16 -23.46 -9.45
N SER A 96 -3.33 -23.69 -8.15
CA SER A 96 -3.68 -25.00 -7.62
C SER A 96 -5.16 -25.37 -7.89
N GLY A 97 -5.97 -24.43 -8.38
CA GLY A 97 -7.28 -24.71 -8.96
C GLY A 97 -7.14 -25.26 -10.38
N ASP A 98 -7.86 -26.35 -10.66
CA ASP A 98 -7.91 -27.01 -11.96
C ASP A 98 -8.30 -25.98 -13.04
N ILE A 99 -7.48 -25.84 -14.10
CA ILE A 99 -7.80 -24.93 -15.20
C ILE A 99 -9.00 -25.54 -15.93
N ASN A 100 -10.19 -24.99 -15.74
CA ASN A 100 -11.39 -25.50 -16.39
C ASN A 100 -11.39 -25.13 -17.89
N PHE A 101 -11.14 -26.12 -18.73
CA PHE A 101 -11.13 -25.99 -20.19
C PHE A 101 -12.51 -26.08 -20.83
N ASP A 102 -13.55 -26.45 -20.09
CA ASP A 102 -14.90 -26.62 -20.64
C ASP A 102 -15.40 -25.31 -21.26
N SER A 103 -15.16 -24.19 -20.59
CA SER A 103 -15.51 -22.85 -21.10
C SER A 103 -14.83 -22.50 -22.43
N VAL A 104 -13.60 -22.98 -22.65
CA VAL A 104 -12.85 -22.77 -23.90
C VAL A 104 -13.36 -23.71 -24.98
N ILE A 105 -13.66 -24.95 -24.64
CA ILE A 105 -14.20 -25.96 -25.56
C ILE A 105 -15.60 -25.56 -26.02
N GLU A 106 -16.45 -25.04 -25.13
CA GLU A 106 -17.79 -24.54 -25.45
C GLU A 106 -17.77 -23.33 -26.40
N ALA A 107 -16.69 -22.54 -26.39
CA ALA A 107 -16.52 -21.41 -27.31
C ALA A 107 -16.12 -21.83 -28.74
N ILE A 108 -15.79 -23.11 -28.97
CA ILE A 108 -15.42 -23.62 -30.29
C ILE A 108 -16.68 -23.87 -31.14
N ASP A 109 -16.68 -23.31 -32.35
CA ASP A 109 -17.72 -23.56 -33.35
C ASP A 109 -17.48 -24.91 -34.06
N PHE A 110 -17.96 -25.98 -33.44
CA PHE A 110 -17.85 -27.35 -33.99
C PHE A 110 -18.64 -27.56 -35.27
N GLU A 111 -19.69 -26.77 -35.47
CA GLU A 111 -20.51 -26.80 -36.68
C GLU A 111 -19.67 -26.38 -37.89
N LYS A 112 -18.97 -25.24 -37.76
CA LYS A 112 -18.05 -24.76 -38.78
C LYS A 112 -16.86 -25.69 -39.00
N LEU A 113 -16.36 -26.34 -37.95
CA LEU A 113 -15.30 -27.35 -38.07
C LEU A 113 -15.77 -28.55 -38.88
N PHE A 114 -17.00 -29.02 -38.68
CA PHE A 114 -17.56 -30.11 -39.46
C PHE A 114 -17.73 -29.73 -40.93
N GLU A 115 -18.26 -28.53 -41.23
CA GLU A 115 -18.41 -28.07 -42.61
C GLU A 115 -17.06 -27.96 -43.34
N ASN A 116 -16.02 -27.46 -42.66
CA ASN A 116 -14.66 -27.44 -43.22
C ASN A 116 -14.10 -28.85 -43.46
N LEU A 117 -14.40 -29.80 -42.58
CA LEU A 117 -14.01 -31.21 -42.75
C LEU A 117 -14.70 -31.81 -43.98
N VAL A 118 -16.01 -31.56 -44.13
CA VAL A 118 -16.79 -31.96 -45.31
C VAL A 118 -16.20 -31.35 -46.58
N ASP A 119 -15.89 -30.05 -46.58
CA ASP A 119 -15.26 -29.38 -47.72
C ASP A 119 -13.92 -30.03 -48.10
N ALA A 120 -13.07 -30.32 -47.11
CA ALA A 120 -11.78 -30.97 -47.31
C ALA A 120 -11.92 -32.39 -47.88
N ILE A 121 -12.90 -33.16 -47.41
CA ILE A 121 -13.20 -34.50 -47.95
C ILE A 121 -13.67 -34.38 -49.41
N MET A 122 -14.54 -33.42 -49.71
CA MET A 122 -15.09 -33.21 -51.06
C MET A 122 -14.04 -32.73 -52.06
N THR A 123 -13.01 -31.99 -51.62
CA THR A 123 -11.87 -31.60 -52.45
C THR A 123 -10.79 -32.68 -52.59
N SER A 124 -10.83 -33.72 -51.76
CA SER A 124 -9.89 -34.84 -51.83
C SER A 124 -10.25 -35.86 -52.92
N SER A 125 -9.35 -36.82 -53.17
CA SER A 125 -9.62 -37.98 -54.04
C SER A 125 -10.83 -38.80 -53.58
N PHE A 126 -11.18 -38.74 -52.30
CA PHE A 126 -12.35 -39.39 -51.71
C PHE A 126 -13.66 -38.71 -52.10
N GLY A 127 -13.65 -37.38 -52.32
CA GLY A 127 -14.82 -36.62 -52.76
C GLY A 127 -15.35 -37.06 -54.14
N ASN A 128 -14.45 -37.36 -55.07
CA ASN A 128 -14.79 -37.89 -56.39
C ASN A 128 -15.51 -39.25 -56.29
N MET A 129 -15.15 -40.07 -55.29
CA MET A 129 -15.80 -41.36 -55.03
C MET A 129 -17.16 -41.20 -54.35
N LEU A 130 -17.27 -40.25 -53.41
CA LEU A 130 -18.52 -39.88 -52.73
C LEU A 130 -19.57 -39.29 -53.68
N GLY A 131 -19.14 -38.64 -54.77
CA GLY A 131 -20.04 -38.11 -55.79
C GLY A 131 -21.01 -39.14 -56.38
N MET A 132 -20.60 -40.42 -56.46
CA MET A 132 -21.47 -41.51 -56.92
C MET A 132 -22.51 -41.96 -55.90
N PHE A 133 -22.34 -41.61 -54.62
CA PHE A 133 -23.17 -42.04 -53.49
C PHE A 133 -23.96 -40.89 -52.83
N GLY A 134 -24.13 -39.75 -53.53
CA GLY A 134 -24.89 -38.60 -53.03
C GLY A 134 -24.03 -37.40 -52.61
N GLY A 135 -22.71 -37.45 -52.83
CA GLY A 135 -21.81 -36.30 -52.66
C GLY A 135 -21.80 -35.75 -51.23
N ARG A 136 -21.98 -34.44 -51.08
CA ARG A 136 -21.95 -33.76 -49.78
C ARG A 136 -23.06 -34.24 -48.85
N ASP A 137 -24.25 -34.48 -49.40
CA ASP A 137 -25.44 -34.84 -48.62
C ASP A 137 -25.31 -36.22 -47.95
N ALA A 138 -24.46 -37.11 -48.52
CA ALA A 138 -24.15 -38.41 -47.93
C ALA A 138 -23.44 -38.31 -46.57
N LEU A 139 -22.78 -37.19 -46.28
CA LEU A 139 -22.08 -36.96 -45.01
C LEU A 139 -22.97 -36.31 -43.94
N GLY A 140 -24.15 -35.80 -44.31
CA GLY A 140 -25.09 -35.15 -43.38
C GLY A 140 -25.43 -35.98 -42.13
N PRO A 141 -25.72 -37.29 -42.23
CA PRO A 141 -26.01 -38.15 -41.08
C PRO A 141 -24.82 -38.33 -40.11
N LEU A 142 -23.59 -38.05 -40.55
CA LEU A 142 -22.38 -38.19 -39.74
C LEU A 142 -22.06 -36.94 -38.93
N LYS A 143 -22.78 -35.84 -39.16
CA LYS A 143 -22.53 -34.55 -38.54
C LYS A 143 -22.54 -34.59 -37.01
N GLU A 144 -23.66 -35.00 -36.43
CA GLU A 144 -23.85 -35.11 -34.98
C GLU A 144 -22.81 -36.05 -34.33
N PRO A 145 -22.61 -37.31 -34.80
CA PRO A 145 -21.64 -38.21 -34.18
C PRO A 145 -20.18 -37.75 -34.34
N VAL A 146 -19.83 -37.07 -35.44
CA VAL A 146 -18.48 -36.50 -35.61
C VAL A 146 -18.28 -35.32 -34.67
N ILE A 147 -19.24 -34.41 -34.57
CA ILE A 147 -19.18 -33.27 -33.64
C ILE A 147 -19.03 -33.74 -32.20
N GLU A 148 -19.80 -34.75 -31.79
CA GLU A 148 -19.71 -35.31 -30.44
C GLU A 148 -18.33 -35.95 -30.18
N LYS A 149 -17.80 -36.72 -31.14
CA LYS A 149 -16.45 -37.29 -31.04
C LYS A 149 -15.35 -36.23 -30.99
N LEU A 150 -15.51 -35.14 -31.75
CA LEU A 150 -14.58 -34.01 -31.70
C LEU A 150 -14.59 -33.36 -30.31
N LYS A 151 -15.76 -33.09 -29.74
CA LYS A 151 -15.87 -32.53 -28.38
C LYS A 151 -15.14 -33.38 -27.34
N ILE A 152 -15.36 -34.69 -27.35
CA ILE A 152 -14.68 -35.64 -26.44
C ILE A 152 -13.16 -35.60 -26.65
N ALA A 153 -12.71 -35.67 -27.91
CA ALA A 153 -11.28 -35.65 -28.21
C ALA A 153 -10.60 -34.34 -27.79
N PHE A 154 -11.28 -33.20 -27.93
CA PHE A 154 -10.79 -31.91 -27.45
C PHE A 154 -10.76 -31.83 -25.93
N HIS A 155 -11.74 -32.41 -25.23
CA HIS A 155 -11.76 -32.49 -23.77
C HIS A 155 -10.59 -33.33 -23.24
N ASP A 156 -10.39 -34.54 -23.79
CA ASP A 156 -9.27 -35.42 -23.42
C ASP A 156 -7.91 -34.76 -23.68
N MET A 157 -7.79 -34.04 -24.81
CA MET A 157 -6.56 -33.34 -25.16
C MET A 157 -6.30 -32.12 -24.27
N ALA A 158 -7.35 -31.39 -23.89
CA ALA A 158 -7.24 -30.23 -23.00
C ALA A 158 -6.79 -30.65 -21.59
N GLN A 159 -7.17 -31.85 -21.13
CA GLN A 159 -6.73 -32.43 -19.87
C GLN A 159 -5.35 -33.10 -19.94
N SER A 160 -4.73 -33.19 -21.12
CA SER A 160 -3.40 -33.81 -21.24
C SER A 160 -2.32 -32.99 -20.54
N ASP A 161 -1.40 -33.69 -19.88
CA ASP A 161 -0.28 -33.07 -19.16
C ASP A 161 0.53 -32.11 -20.04
N ALA A 162 0.70 -32.43 -21.32
CA ALA A 162 1.43 -31.60 -22.27
C ALA A 162 0.77 -30.24 -22.51
N VAL A 163 -0.57 -30.19 -22.64
CA VAL A 163 -1.32 -28.95 -22.83
C VAL A 163 -1.33 -28.13 -21.55
N VAL A 164 -1.57 -28.79 -20.42
CA VAL A 164 -1.53 -28.18 -19.08
C VAL A 164 -0.15 -27.58 -18.78
N GLU A 165 0.94 -28.30 -19.08
CA GLU A 165 2.31 -27.83 -18.86
C GLU A 165 2.67 -26.66 -19.79
N ALA A 166 2.30 -26.73 -21.07
CA ALA A 166 2.50 -25.64 -22.02
C ALA A 166 1.78 -24.35 -21.58
N LEU A 167 0.56 -24.49 -21.06
CA LEU A 167 -0.21 -23.38 -20.51
C LEU A 167 0.39 -22.86 -19.20
N LYS A 168 0.78 -23.74 -18.27
CA LYS A 168 1.49 -23.35 -17.04
C LYS A 168 2.77 -22.58 -17.34
N LYS A 169 3.48 -22.92 -18.42
CA LYS A 169 4.69 -22.20 -18.87
C LYS A 169 4.36 -20.83 -19.46
N LYS A 170 3.30 -20.72 -20.27
CA LYS A 170 2.82 -19.46 -20.86
C LYS A 170 2.23 -18.50 -19.83
N PHE A 171 1.43 -19.03 -18.92
CA PHE A 171 0.86 -18.31 -17.78
C PHE A 171 1.80 -18.28 -16.58
N SER A 172 3.05 -18.75 -16.71
CA SER A 172 3.98 -18.84 -15.58
C SER A 172 4.01 -17.52 -14.84
N ALA A 173 3.95 -17.60 -13.51
CA ALA A 173 3.67 -16.45 -12.66
C ALA A 173 4.63 -15.31 -12.92
N GLY A 174 5.88 -15.55 -13.36
CA GLY A 174 6.87 -14.51 -13.61
C GLY A 174 6.49 -13.48 -14.70
N ILE A 175 5.82 -13.87 -15.80
CA ILE A 175 5.44 -12.91 -16.86
C ILE A 175 4.24 -12.07 -16.41
N ALA A 176 3.18 -12.74 -15.93
CA ALA A 176 1.99 -12.06 -15.42
C ALA A 176 2.30 -11.21 -14.18
N SER A 177 3.17 -11.68 -13.29
CA SER A 177 3.63 -10.95 -12.09
C SER A 177 4.34 -9.67 -12.49
N LYS A 178 5.26 -9.71 -13.47
CA LYS A 178 5.97 -8.49 -13.89
C LYS A 178 5.04 -7.42 -14.45
N ASP A 179 4.08 -7.80 -15.29
CA ASP A 179 3.12 -6.86 -15.87
C ASP A 179 2.16 -6.31 -14.81
N VAL A 180 1.67 -7.17 -13.89
CA VAL A 180 0.80 -6.76 -12.78
C VAL A 180 1.52 -5.84 -11.80
N VAL A 181 2.76 -6.18 -11.40
CA VAL A 181 3.58 -5.32 -10.54
C VAL A 181 3.80 -3.95 -11.19
N GLY A 182 4.10 -3.91 -12.49
CA GLY A 182 4.26 -2.64 -13.21
C GLY A 182 2.96 -1.82 -13.29
N GLN A 183 1.80 -2.47 -13.47
CA GLN A 183 0.51 -1.77 -13.44
C GLN A 183 0.20 -1.21 -12.05
N ILE A 184 0.45 -2.00 -10.99
CA ILE A 184 0.26 -1.57 -9.60
C ILE A 184 1.20 -0.41 -9.28
N GLU A 185 2.46 -0.47 -9.68
CA GLU A 185 3.43 0.60 -9.49
C GLU A 185 2.92 1.91 -10.10
N ASN A 186 2.41 1.88 -11.34
CA ASN A 186 1.82 3.06 -11.99
C ASN A 186 0.61 3.62 -11.24
N ILE A 187 -0.23 2.76 -10.64
CA ILE A 187 -1.38 3.18 -9.84
C ILE A 187 -0.90 3.83 -8.53
N VAL A 188 0.08 3.21 -7.87
CA VAL A 188 0.69 3.71 -6.65
C VAL A 188 1.33 5.07 -6.91
N ASP A 189 2.11 5.22 -7.97
CA ASP A 189 2.74 6.48 -8.34
C ASP A 189 1.71 7.59 -8.55
N LYS A 190 0.63 7.34 -9.29
CA LYS A 190 -0.46 8.32 -9.47
C LYS A 190 -1.09 8.73 -8.14
N ARG A 191 -1.32 7.79 -7.22
CA ARG A 191 -1.88 8.09 -5.89
C ARG A 191 -0.90 8.85 -5.01
N LEU A 192 0.39 8.54 -5.12
CA LEU A 192 1.44 9.27 -4.41
C LEU A 192 1.61 10.68 -4.97
N ASP A 193 1.40 10.91 -6.27
CA ASP A 193 1.40 12.24 -6.89
C ASP A 193 0.24 13.12 -6.43
N GLU A 194 -0.90 12.52 -6.07
CA GLU A 194 -2.04 13.23 -5.47
C GLU A 194 -1.81 13.63 -4.01
N LEU A 195 -0.76 13.10 -3.36
CA LEU A 195 -0.44 13.47 -1.99
C LEU A 195 0.08 14.91 -1.92
N THR A 196 -0.30 15.58 -0.85
CA THR A 196 0.19 16.92 -0.53
C THR A 196 0.96 16.89 0.79
N PRO A 197 1.84 17.88 1.06
CA PRO A 197 2.47 18.02 2.36
C PRO A 197 1.48 18.05 3.53
N GLN A 198 0.27 18.56 3.30
CA GLN A 198 -0.80 18.61 4.29
C GLN A 198 -1.31 17.20 4.67
N HIS A 199 -1.47 16.30 3.70
CA HIS A 199 -1.86 14.92 4.00
C HIS A 199 -0.82 14.21 4.86
N VAL A 200 0.48 14.35 4.55
CA VAL A 200 1.56 13.75 5.33
C VAL A 200 1.59 14.32 6.76
N LYS A 201 1.45 15.64 6.89
CA LYS A 201 1.33 16.31 8.18
C LYS A 201 0.19 15.72 9.01
N GLU A 202 -0.99 15.54 8.42
CA GLU A 202 -2.16 14.97 9.12
C GLU A 202 -1.94 13.53 9.57
N ILE A 203 -1.36 12.68 8.71
CA ILE A 203 -1.03 11.29 9.04
C ILE A 203 -0.07 11.22 10.22
N VAL A 204 1.05 11.95 10.14
CA VAL A 204 2.06 11.95 11.20
C VAL A 204 1.48 12.56 12.48
N GLN A 205 0.79 13.69 12.38
CA GLN A 205 0.19 14.37 13.53
C GLN A 205 -0.82 13.48 14.24
N LYS A 206 -1.64 12.71 13.51
CA LYS A 206 -2.59 11.74 14.11
C LYS A 206 -1.86 10.64 14.87
N MET A 207 -0.70 10.20 14.39
CA MET A 207 0.08 9.13 15.00
C MET A 207 0.85 9.58 16.25
N ILE A 208 1.53 10.73 16.21
CA ILE A 208 2.52 11.09 17.26
C ILE A 208 2.15 12.28 18.14
N ARG A 209 1.14 13.10 17.81
CA ARG A 209 0.83 14.33 18.55
C ARG A 209 0.54 14.09 20.03
N THR A 210 -0.17 13.00 20.35
CA THR A 210 -0.47 12.62 21.74
C THR A 210 0.78 12.30 22.55
N HIS A 211 1.80 11.75 21.89
CA HIS A 211 3.08 11.41 22.51
C HIS A 211 3.98 12.65 22.64
N LEU A 212 3.99 13.53 21.63
CA LEU A 212 4.76 14.78 21.67
C LEU A 212 4.30 15.74 22.77
N GLY A 213 3.03 15.70 23.18
CA GLY A 213 2.53 16.49 24.30
C GLY A 213 3.25 16.21 25.64
N TRP A 214 3.80 14.99 25.83
CA TRP A 214 4.59 14.65 27.01
C TRP A 214 5.92 15.40 27.07
N LEU A 215 6.50 15.70 25.91
CA LEU A 215 7.77 16.41 25.83
C LEU A 215 7.61 17.81 26.47
N VAL A 216 6.45 18.45 26.31
CA VAL A 216 6.16 19.75 26.94
C VAL A 216 6.02 19.63 28.46
N VAL A 217 5.33 18.57 28.91
CA VAL A 217 5.19 18.27 30.35
C VAL A 217 6.56 18.13 31.00
N TRP A 218 7.42 17.30 30.40
CA TRP A 218 8.78 17.08 30.90
C TRP A 218 9.66 18.32 30.78
N GLY A 219 9.52 19.12 29.72
CA GLY A 219 10.18 20.42 29.61
C GLY A 219 9.85 21.34 30.79
N GLY A 220 8.58 21.37 31.21
CA GLY A 220 8.16 22.10 32.42
C GLY A 220 8.70 21.51 33.71
N VAL A 221 8.62 20.19 33.89
CA VAL A 221 9.10 19.51 35.10
C VAL A 221 10.62 19.65 35.27
N PHE A 222 11.41 19.36 34.23
CA PHE A 222 12.86 19.49 34.27
C PHE A 222 13.29 20.95 34.37
N GLY A 223 12.60 21.87 33.69
CA GLY A 223 12.81 23.31 33.88
C GLY A 223 12.63 23.71 35.34
N GLY A 224 11.54 23.29 35.97
CA GLY A 224 11.30 23.57 37.39
C GLY A 224 12.37 22.98 38.33
N LEU A 225 12.78 21.74 38.09
CA LEU A 225 13.85 21.09 38.86
C LEU A 225 15.20 21.81 38.71
N ILE A 226 15.54 22.24 37.49
CA ILE A 226 16.76 23.01 37.23
C ILE A 226 16.68 24.38 37.91
N GLY A 227 15.53 25.05 37.85
CA GLY A 227 15.33 26.33 38.54
C GLY A 227 15.49 26.20 40.06
N LEU A 228 14.96 25.13 40.65
CA LEU A 228 15.15 24.82 42.07
C LEU A 228 16.63 24.57 42.39
N ALA A 229 17.31 23.74 41.61
CA ALA A 229 18.73 23.42 41.81
C ALA A 229 19.62 24.66 41.67
N PHE A 230 19.36 25.52 40.69
CA PHE A 230 20.08 26.76 40.47
C PHE A 230 20.01 27.68 41.69
N ASN A 231 18.80 27.90 42.21
CA ASN A 231 18.63 28.77 43.38
C ASN A 231 19.22 28.14 44.66
N LEU A 232 19.15 26.81 44.84
CA LEU A 232 19.82 26.17 45.97
C LEU A 232 21.33 26.38 45.92
N VAL A 233 21.96 26.22 44.76
CA VAL A 233 23.41 26.47 44.61
C VAL A 233 23.75 27.93 44.89
N GLU A 234 22.94 28.87 44.42
CA GLU A 234 23.12 30.31 44.66
C GLU A 234 23.00 30.70 46.15
N ILE A 235 22.22 29.95 46.95
CA ILE A 235 22.11 30.17 48.39
C ILE A 235 23.34 29.65 49.16
N TYR A 236 24.06 28.66 48.63
CA TYR A 236 25.20 28.02 49.29
C TYR A 236 26.57 28.58 48.86
N VAL A 237 26.63 29.51 47.91
CA VAL A 237 27.85 30.16 47.39
C VAL A 237 27.84 31.64 47.78
#